data_AF-A0A0P0W2B3-F1
#
_entry.id   AF-A0A0P0W2B3-F1
#
_cell.length_a   1.000
_cell.length_b   1.000
_cell.length_c   1.000
_cell.angle_alpha   90.00
_cell.angle_beta   90.00
_cell.angle_gamma   90.00
#
_symmetry.space_group_name_H-M   'P 1'
#
loop_
_entity.id
_entity.type
_entity.pdbx_description
1 polymer ?
#
loop_
_entity_poly.entity_id
_entity_poly.type
_entity_poly.pdbx_seq_one_letter_code
_entity_poly.pdbx_strand_id
1 'polypeptide(L)'
;PLIVERLQNYTGDRLNFGLAAEQAKSEGYKMEMVIVGDDCALPPPRGIAGRRGLAGTILVHKVAGAAADAGLSLAEVAAEAKHASEVVGTMGVALSVCTLPGQVTSDRLGPKQMELGLGIVRLNLVSYYSH
;
A
#
# COMPACT_ATOMS: atom_id res chain seq x y z
N PRO A 1 -11.38 18.36 -8.88
CA PRO A 1 -10.76 17.93 -7.60
C PRO A 1 -10.22 16.51 -7.77
N LEU A 2 -8.89 16.35 -7.77
CA LEU A 2 -8.24 15.05 -7.92
C LEU A 2 -7.80 14.59 -6.53
N ILE A 3 -8.18 13.37 -6.15
CA ILE A 3 -7.60 12.66 -5.01
C ILE A 3 -6.67 11.62 -5.61
N VAL A 4 -5.39 11.69 -5.27
CA VAL A 4 -4.44 10.65 -5.63
C VAL A 4 -4.26 9.77 -4.39
N GLU A 5 -4.99 8.66 -4.37
CA GLU A 5 -4.83 7.65 -3.34
C GLU A 5 -3.61 6.78 -3.66
N ARG A 6 -2.68 6.69 -2.71
CA ARG A 6 -1.48 5.87 -2.87
C ARG A 6 -1.83 4.39 -2.81
N LEU A 7 -1.53 3.69 -3.90
CA LEU A 7 -1.60 2.23 -3.96
C LEU A 7 -0.52 1.56 -3.10
N GLN A 8 0.69 2.11 -3.03
CA GLN A 8 1.82 1.42 -2.43
C GLN A 8 2.82 2.40 -1.81
N ASN A 9 3.18 2.21 -0.54
CA ASN A 9 4.16 3.05 0.16
C ASN A 9 5.61 2.61 -0.16
N TYR A 10 5.97 2.59 -1.44
CA TYR A 10 7.34 2.37 -1.91
C TYR A 10 8.02 3.71 -2.21
N THR A 11 9.34 3.79 -2.03
CA THR A 11 10.12 5.03 -2.21
C THR A 11 9.95 5.64 -3.61
N GLY A 12 9.88 4.82 -4.66
CA GLY A 12 9.67 5.28 -6.04
C GLY A 12 8.33 5.98 -6.23
N ASP A 13 7.25 5.42 -5.68
CA ASP A 13 5.92 6.01 -5.77
C ASP A 13 5.84 7.33 -5.02
N ARG A 14 6.49 7.44 -3.86
CA ARG A 14 6.54 8.69 -3.07
C ARG A 14 7.17 9.83 -3.86
N LEU A 15 8.26 9.55 -4.58
CA LEU A 15 8.96 10.56 -5.38
C LEU A 15 8.14 10.96 -6.60
N ASN A 16 7.66 10.00 -7.38
CA ASN A 16 6.94 10.27 -8.63
C ASN A 16 5.61 11.00 -8.38
N PHE A 17 4.80 10.52 -7.44
CA PHE A 17 3.51 11.16 -7.14
C PHE A 17 3.67 12.44 -6.32
N GLY A 18 4.72 12.54 -5.52
CA GLY A 18 5.09 13.79 -4.84
C GLY A 18 5.37 14.91 -5.85
N LEU A 19 6.23 14.63 -6.83
CA LEU A 19 6.54 15.58 -7.91
C LEU A 19 5.29 15.93 -8.73
N ALA A 20 4.46 14.94 -9.08
CA ALA A 20 3.22 15.18 -9.81
C ALA A 20 2.23 16.07 -9.03
N ALA A 21 2.11 15.85 -7.71
CA ALA A 21 1.24 16.67 -6.87
C ALA A 21 1.73 18.11 -6.76
N GLU A 22 3.04 18.33 -6.61
CA GLU A 22 3.62 19.67 -6.58
C GLU A 22 3.46 20.39 -7.93
N GLN A 23 3.67 19.68 -9.04
CA GLN A 23 3.42 20.21 -10.38
C GLN A 23 1.95 20.64 -10.54
N ALA A 24 1.00 19.77 -10.18
CA ALA A 24 -0.43 20.08 -10.27
C ALA A 24 -0.83 21.27 -9.39
N LYS A 25 -0.26 21.40 -8.18
CA LYS A 25 -0.47 22.57 -7.32
C LYS A 25 0.08 23.85 -7.96
N SER A 26 1.25 23.78 -8.60
CA SER A 26 1.83 24.94 -9.31
C SER A 26 0.98 25.40 -10.49
N GLU A 27 0.22 24.48 -11.10
CA GLU A 27 -0.76 24.77 -12.15
C GLU A 27 -2.14 25.22 -11.62
N GLY A 28 -2.29 25.34 -10.29
CA GLY A 28 -3.51 25.83 -9.64
C GLY A 28 -4.54 24.74 -9.30
N TYR A 29 -4.22 23.47 -9.47
CA TYR A 29 -5.11 22.38 -9.06
C TYR A 29 -5.08 22.17 -7.55
N LYS A 30 -6.26 22.00 -6.95
CA LYS A 30 -6.40 21.52 -5.58
C LYS A 30 -6.23 20.01 -5.54
N MET A 31 -5.27 19.55 -4.73
CA MET A 31 -4.83 18.17 -4.64
C MET A 31 -4.59 17.79 -3.18
N GLU A 32 -5.08 16.62 -2.79
CA GLU A 32 -4.79 15.99 -1.49
C GLU A 32 -4.15 14.62 -1.72
N MET A 33 -3.28 14.20 -0.80
CA MET A 33 -2.56 12.93 -0.89
C MET A 33 -2.73 12.13 0.39
N VAL A 34 -3.24 10.90 0.25
CA VAL A 34 -3.39 9.95 1.36
C VAL A 34 -2.43 8.79 1.17
N ILE A 35 -1.70 8.46 2.24
CA ILE A 35 -0.73 7.37 2.27
C ILE A 35 -1.37 6.17 2.95
N VAL A 36 -1.43 5.04 2.26
CA VAL A 36 -1.89 3.76 2.83
C VAL A 36 -0.68 2.92 3.23
N GLY A 37 -0.65 2.55 4.51
CA GLY A 37 0.39 1.72 5.12
C GLY A 37 -0.23 0.64 5.99
N ASP A 38 -1.07 -0.19 5.39
CA ASP A 38 -1.91 -1.20 6.06
C ASP A 38 -1.15 -2.48 6.43
N ASP A 39 0.05 -2.72 5.90
CA ASP A 39 0.79 -3.95 6.21
C ASP A 39 1.28 -4.02 7.67
N CYS A 40 0.68 -4.91 8.46
CA CYS A 40 1.00 -5.17 9.86
C CYS A 40 2.19 -6.11 10.07
N ALA A 41 2.72 -6.75 9.02
CA ALA A 41 3.75 -7.77 9.17
C ALA A 41 5.13 -7.19 9.53
N LEU A 42 5.31 -5.89 9.33
CA LEU A 42 6.53 -5.16 9.67
C LEU A 42 6.34 -4.44 11.01
N PRO A 43 7.27 -4.60 11.98
CA PRO A 43 7.23 -3.81 13.20
C PRO A 43 7.37 -2.31 12.90
N PRO A 44 6.68 -1.42 13.66
CA PRO A 44 6.80 0.03 13.49
C PRO A 44 8.25 0.51 13.72
N PRO A 45 8.69 1.57 13.01
CA PRO A 45 9.46 1.47 11.78
C PRO A 45 10.98 1.27 12.00
N ARG A 46 11.60 0.43 11.16
CA ARG A 46 13.03 0.49 10.81
C ARG A 46 13.18 1.12 9.42
N GLY A 47 12.99 2.44 9.28
CA GLY A 47 13.27 3.15 8.02
C GLY A 47 12.41 4.37 7.71
N ILE A 48 12.79 5.11 6.65
CA ILE A 48 12.20 6.41 6.24
C ILE A 48 10.82 6.25 5.57
N ALA A 49 10.54 5.09 4.96
CA ALA A 49 9.32 4.90 4.15
C ALA A 49 8.07 4.57 4.98
N GLY A 50 8.17 3.81 6.08
CA GLY A 50 7.03 3.33 6.88
C GLY A 50 6.50 1.95 6.44
N ARG A 51 5.30 1.58 6.90
CA ARG A 51 4.62 0.30 6.55
C ARG A 51 4.26 0.25 5.06
N ARG A 52 4.24 -0.94 4.46
CA ARG A 52 3.83 -1.13 3.05
C ARG A 52 2.33 -0.91 2.89
N GLY A 53 1.92 -0.47 1.69
CA GLY A 53 0.52 -0.48 1.25
C GLY A 53 0.25 -1.77 0.49
N LEU A 54 -0.76 -2.54 0.91
CA LEU A 54 -1.15 -3.83 0.33
C LEU A 54 -2.64 -3.83 -0.02
N ALA A 55 -3.36 -4.93 0.28
CA ALA A 55 -4.74 -5.13 -0.14
C ALA A 55 -5.73 -4.15 0.53
N GLY A 56 -5.40 -3.63 1.71
CA GLY A 56 -6.27 -2.71 2.45
C GLY A 56 -6.55 -1.40 1.71
N THR A 57 -5.69 -1.04 0.77
CA THR A 57 -5.87 0.13 -0.08
C THR A 57 -7.20 0.14 -0.83
N ILE A 58 -7.74 -1.02 -1.24
CA ILE A 58 -9.04 -1.08 -1.92
C ILE A 58 -10.19 -0.60 -1.02
N LEU A 59 -10.07 -0.83 0.29
CA LEU A 59 -11.08 -0.39 1.27
C LEU A 59 -11.00 1.13 1.44
N VAL A 60 -9.79 1.68 1.46
CA VAL A 60 -9.57 3.14 1.49
C VAL A 60 -10.18 3.80 0.25
N HIS A 61 -9.95 3.23 -0.95
CA HIS A 61 -10.59 3.71 -2.18
C HIS A 61 -12.12 3.66 -2.11
N LYS A 62 -12.68 2.61 -1.50
CA LYS A 62 -14.12 2.49 -1.38
C LYS A 62 -14.70 3.57 -0.47
N VAL A 63 -14.03 3.89 0.63
CA VAL A 63 -14.42 4.97 1.56
C VAL A 63 -14.31 6.32 0.86
N ALA A 64 -13.17 6.62 0.24
CA ALA A 64 -12.95 7.88 -0.46
C ALA A 64 -13.95 8.08 -1.62
N GLY A 65 -14.16 7.03 -2.42
CA GLY A 65 -15.12 7.04 -3.50
C GLY A 65 -16.56 7.27 -3.02
N ALA A 66 -16.96 6.64 -1.91
CA ALA A 66 -18.28 6.84 -1.32
C ALA A 66 -18.46 8.26 -0.76
N ALA A 67 -17.45 8.80 -0.07
CA ALA A 67 -17.47 10.18 0.43
C ALA A 67 -17.56 11.19 -0.72
N ALA A 68 -16.80 10.97 -1.80
CA ALA A 68 -16.85 11.82 -2.99
C ALA A 68 -18.22 11.75 -3.70
N ASP A 69 -18.80 10.55 -3.84
CA ASP A 69 -20.13 10.35 -4.43
C ASP A 69 -21.24 11.00 -3.59
N ALA A 70 -21.06 11.06 -2.27
CA ALA A 70 -21.95 11.79 -1.35
C ALA A 70 -21.79 13.33 -1.42
N GLY A 71 -20.91 13.85 -2.28
CA GLY A 71 -20.75 15.29 -2.51
C GLY A 71 -19.90 16.02 -1.48
N LEU A 72 -19.12 15.30 -0.67
CA LEU A 72 -18.20 15.90 0.31
C LEU A 72 -17.12 16.73 -0.40
N SER A 73 -16.60 17.74 0.30
CA SER A 73 -15.47 18.53 -0.18
C SER A 73 -14.19 17.70 -0.26
N LEU A 74 -13.23 18.15 -1.07
CA LEU A 74 -11.93 17.48 -1.21
C LEU A 74 -11.24 17.20 0.14
N ALA A 75 -11.32 18.15 1.07
CA ALA A 75 -10.73 18.04 2.39
C ALA A 75 -11.44 16.98 3.25
N GLU A 76 -12.77 16.91 3.17
CA GLU A 76 -13.58 15.91 3.89
C GLU A 76 -13.34 14.50 3.33
N VAL A 77 -13.30 14.34 2.01
CA VAL A 77 -12.97 13.04 1.40
C VAL A 77 -11.56 12.59 1.79
N ALA A 78 -10.58 13.51 1.79
CA ALA A 78 -9.23 13.19 2.24
C ALA A 78 -9.18 12.80 3.72
N ALA A 79 -10.01 13.42 4.58
CA ALA A 79 -10.11 13.07 5.99
C ALA A 79 -10.70 11.66 6.18
N GLU A 80 -11.76 11.30 5.48
CA GLU A 80 -12.36 9.95 5.52
C GLU A 80 -11.39 8.89 5.02
N ALA A 81 -10.71 9.15 3.89
CA ALA A 81 -9.70 8.24 3.34
C ALA A 81 -8.51 8.06 4.30
N LYS A 82 -8.05 9.14 4.94
CA LYS A 82 -7.00 9.08 5.96
C LYS A 82 -7.45 8.30 7.19
N HIS A 83 -8.67 8.51 7.67
CA HIS A 83 -9.20 7.75 8.80
C HIS A 83 -9.26 6.26 8.48
N ALA A 84 -9.76 5.89 7.30
CA ALA A 84 -9.76 4.51 6.83
C ALA A 84 -8.35 3.92 6.76
N SER A 85 -7.36 4.69 6.28
CA SER A 85 -5.98 4.18 6.17
C SER A 85 -5.29 3.95 7.51
N GLU A 86 -5.72 4.65 8.58
CA GLU A 86 -5.20 4.49 9.93
C GLU A 86 -5.76 3.24 10.64
N VAL A 87 -6.97 2.82 10.28
CA VAL A 87 -7.67 1.69 10.95
C VAL A 87 -7.63 0.38 10.16
N VAL A 88 -7.25 0.42 8.89
CA VAL A 88 -7.10 -0.79 8.06
C VAL A 88 -5.74 -1.45 8.30
N GLY A 89 -5.76 -2.76 8.54
CA GLY A 89 -4.58 -3.59 8.70
C GLY A 89 -4.65 -4.84 7.83
N THR A 90 -3.54 -5.23 7.23
CA THR A 90 -3.39 -6.45 6.43
C THR A 90 -2.14 -7.23 6.80
N MET A 91 -2.17 -8.53 6.51
CA MET A 91 -1.01 -9.40 6.62
C MET A 91 -1.12 -10.49 5.57
N GLY A 92 -0.11 -10.59 4.71
CA GLY A 92 -0.05 -11.61 3.65
C GLY A 92 0.59 -12.91 4.13
N VAL A 93 0.22 -14.03 3.50
CA VAL A 93 0.90 -15.32 3.62
C VAL A 93 1.12 -15.90 2.22
N ALA A 94 2.24 -16.58 2.01
CA ALA A 94 2.52 -17.31 0.77
C ALA A 94 2.95 -18.75 1.04
N LEU A 95 2.38 -19.66 0.25
CA LEU A 95 2.69 -21.10 0.25
C LEU A 95 3.60 -21.51 -0.91
N SER A 96 3.88 -20.58 -1.83
CA SER A 96 4.78 -20.76 -2.95
C SER A 96 5.41 -19.43 -3.35
N VAL A 97 6.51 -19.48 -4.09
CA VAL A 97 7.12 -18.26 -4.64
C VAL A 97 6.40 -17.80 -5.90
N CYS A 98 6.35 -16.48 -6.10
CA CYS A 98 5.99 -15.91 -7.40
C CYS A 98 7.21 -15.97 -8.33
N THR A 99 7.06 -16.50 -9.55
CA THR A 99 8.08 -16.50 -10.60
C THR A 99 7.71 -15.49 -11.68
N LEU A 100 8.64 -14.60 -12.03
CA LEU A 100 8.45 -13.66 -13.13
C LEU A 100 8.74 -14.34 -14.48
N PRO A 101 8.07 -13.95 -15.58
CA PRO A 101 8.36 -14.49 -16.90
C PRO A 101 9.86 -14.39 -17.24
N GLY A 102 10.45 -15.49 -17.70
CA GLY A 102 11.88 -15.56 -18.04
C GLY A 102 12.84 -15.72 -16.86
N GLN A 103 12.34 -15.83 -15.62
CA GLN A 103 13.15 -16.11 -14.43
C GLN A 103 13.04 -17.59 -14.02
N VAL A 104 14.11 -18.11 -13.44
CA VAL A 104 14.10 -19.45 -12.82
C VAL A 104 13.27 -19.39 -11.53
N THR A 105 12.40 -20.39 -11.33
CA THR A 105 11.63 -20.52 -10.11
C THR A 105 12.56 -20.76 -8.92
N SER A 106 12.31 -20.05 -7.82
CA SER A 106 13.13 -20.14 -6.61
C SER A 106 12.64 -21.26 -5.69
N ASP A 107 13.54 -22.16 -5.27
CA ASP A 107 13.22 -23.24 -4.32
C ASP A 107 13.33 -22.82 -2.84
N ARG A 108 13.29 -21.51 -2.55
CA ARG A 108 13.49 -21.00 -1.17
C ARG A 108 12.40 -21.40 -0.18
N LEU A 109 11.24 -21.88 -0.65
CA LEU A 109 10.12 -22.29 0.17
C LEU A 109 9.90 -23.80 0.01
N GLY A 110 10.18 -24.56 1.06
CA GLY A 110 10.00 -26.02 1.06
C GLY A 110 8.53 -26.47 1.14
N PRO A 111 8.24 -27.78 0.93
CA PRO A 111 6.87 -28.32 0.86
C PRO A 111 5.99 -28.15 2.09
N LYS A 112 6.57 -27.75 3.23
CA LYS A 112 5.87 -27.53 4.53
C LYS A 112 6.20 -26.17 5.16
N GLN A 113 6.70 -25.25 4.34
CA GLN A 113 7.04 -23.91 4.77
C GLN A 113 6.04 -22.92 4.20
N MET A 114 5.81 -21.85 4.96
CA MET A 114 5.07 -20.69 4.49
C MET A 114 5.85 -19.43 4.82
N GLU A 115 5.61 -18.38 4.05
CA GLU A 115 6.18 -17.06 4.30
C GLU A 115 5.09 -16.14 4.85
N LEU A 116 5.35 -15.52 6.01
CA LEU A 116 4.42 -14.58 6.64
C LEU A 116 4.90 -13.15 6.40
N GLY A 117 3.98 -12.27 6.00
CA GLY A 117 4.31 -10.90 5.68
C GLY A 117 4.89 -10.71 4.28
N LEU A 118 4.54 -11.58 3.33
CA LEU A 118 4.90 -11.32 1.93
C LEU A 118 4.13 -10.10 1.41
N GLY A 119 4.86 -9.14 0.84
CA GLY A 119 4.28 -7.98 0.15
C GLY A 119 3.98 -8.27 -1.33
N ILE A 120 3.25 -7.37 -1.99
CA ILE A 120 2.84 -7.54 -3.41
C ILE A 120 4.04 -7.49 -4.36
N VAL A 121 5.00 -6.60 -4.12
CA VAL A 121 6.26 -6.54 -4.87
C VAL A 121 7.32 -7.24 -4.02
N ARG A 122 7.59 -8.51 -4.36
CA ARG A 122 8.54 -9.46 -3.76
C ARG A 122 9.50 -8.83 -2.74
N LEU A 123 9.08 -8.77 -1.48
CA LEU A 123 9.92 -8.37 -0.34
C LEU A 123 9.82 -9.42 0.75
N ASN A 124 10.99 -10.01 1.04
CA ASN A 124 11.19 -11.09 1.99
C ASN A 124 10.71 -10.69 3.39
N LEU A 125 9.90 -11.53 4.02
CA LEU A 125 9.74 -11.56 5.47
C LEU A 125 9.53 -13.00 5.93
N VAL A 126 10.49 -13.47 6.73
CA VAL A 126 10.45 -14.63 7.63
C VAL A 126 9.69 -15.88 7.13
N SER A 127 10.46 -16.93 6.82
CA SER A 127 9.93 -18.29 6.63
C SER A 127 9.58 -18.93 7.98
N TYR A 128 8.38 -19.48 8.08
CA TYR A 128 7.92 -20.27 9.24
C TYR A 128 7.69 -21.73 8.85
N TYR A 129 7.95 -22.63 9.80
CA TYR A 129 7.62 -24.05 9.69
C TYR A 129 6.17 -24.29 10.14
N SER A 130 5.38 -25.01 9.34
CA SER A 130 4.19 -25.71 9.84
C SER A 130 4.65 -27.03 10.43
N HIS A 131 4.29 -27.29 11.69
CA HIS A 131 4.42 -28.63 12.29
C HIS A 131 3.53 -29.64 11.56
#